data_AF-A0A7W4AX27-F1
#
_entry.id   AF-A0A7W4AX27-F1
#
_cell.length_a   1.000
_cell.length_b   1.000
_cell.length_c   1.000
_cell.angle_alpha   90.00
_cell.angle_beta   90.00
_cell.angle_gamma   90.00
#
_symmetry.space_group_name_H-M   'P 1'
#
loop_
_entity.id
_entity.type
_entity.pdbx_description
1 polymer ?
#
loop_
_entity_poly.entity_id
_entity_poly.type
_entity_poly.pdbx_seq_one_letter_code
_entity_poly.pdbx_strand_id
1 'polypeptide(L)'
;MTHFYAQSRDNQLSSFDTQTDYSQNNQQANDLPQNDNERVFEKNVCIYGSSSALTVVTTKTKTDQYHTLTIEGARSLENKPRYYQWNDKIILQLTRSEIPYFIGVLVGMISKAEFNNHGAKKNKSMKIEFQGNKFFMNITEGGKKAVAVPISLDDALSLSLYAIDIYMRNYSNLSPEIVLKLISKTLSKKVVKS
;
A
#
# COMPACT_ATOMS: atom_id res chain seq x y z
N MET A 1 62.96 -33.75 8.53
CA MET A 1 62.20 -34.72 9.34
C MET A 1 61.28 -33.91 10.24
N THR A 2 59.96 -33.97 10.24
CA THR A 2 58.96 -34.81 9.56
C THR A 2 57.63 -34.05 9.77
N HIS A 3 56.77 -33.97 8.75
CA HIS A 3 55.37 -33.57 8.92
C HIS A 3 54.62 -34.63 9.75
N PHE A 4 53.59 -34.25 10.54
CA PHE A 4 52.17 -34.55 10.24
C PHE A 4 51.23 -34.29 11.45
N TYR A 5 50.08 -33.71 11.08
CA TYR A 5 48.73 -33.57 11.67
C TYR A 5 48.30 -34.35 12.92
N ALA A 6 47.44 -33.71 13.74
CA ALA A 6 46.04 -34.12 13.96
C ALA A 6 45.24 -33.07 14.78
N GLN A 7 44.12 -32.58 14.22
CA GLN A 7 42.93 -32.10 14.96
C GLN A 7 42.24 -33.33 15.59
N SER A 8 41.40 -33.31 16.62
CA SER A 8 40.47 -32.36 17.23
C SER A 8 40.04 -32.98 18.59
N ARG A 9 39.47 -32.21 19.53
CA ARG A 9 38.48 -32.75 20.49
C ARG A 9 37.73 -31.67 21.27
N ASP A 10 36.45 -31.97 21.45
CA ASP A 10 35.38 -31.18 22.05
C ASP A 10 35.54 -30.89 23.55
N ASN A 11 35.14 -29.66 23.89
CA ASN A 11 34.21 -29.23 24.93
C ASN A 11 34.02 -30.11 26.19
N GLN A 12 34.31 -29.55 27.37
CA GLN A 12 33.35 -29.34 28.48
C GLN A 12 34.05 -28.84 29.75
N LEU A 13 33.52 -27.78 30.36
CA LEU A 13 33.77 -27.41 31.76
C LEU A 13 32.46 -26.94 32.39
N SER A 14 31.92 -27.78 33.26
CA SER A 14 31.11 -27.43 34.45
C SER A 14 32.07 -26.85 35.52
N SER A 15 31.72 -26.14 36.61
CA SER A 15 30.52 -26.12 37.46
C SER A 15 30.76 -25.14 38.65
N PHE A 16 29.68 -24.46 39.11
CA PHE A 16 29.29 -24.12 40.53
C PHE A 16 30.25 -23.28 41.42
N ASP A 17 29.85 -22.36 42.33
CA ASP A 17 28.60 -21.96 43.02
C ASP A 17 28.83 -20.55 43.63
N THR A 18 27.85 -19.68 43.91
CA THR A 18 27.03 -19.73 45.15
C THR A 18 25.80 -18.82 45.07
N GLN A 19 24.70 -19.36 45.60
CA GLN A 19 23.35 -18.82 45.74
C GLN A 19 23.21 -17.61 46.68
N THR A 20 22.15 -16.82 46.45
CA THR A 20 21.30 -16.33 47.54
C THR A 20 19.83 -16.44 47.12
N ASP A 21 19.06 -17.07 48.00
CA ASP A 21 17.64 -17.39 47.93
C ASP A 21 16.72 -16.18 47.77
N TYR A 22 15.78 -16.26 46.83
CA TYR A 22 14.38 -15.82 47.01
C TYR A 22 13.47 -16.64 46.09
N SER A 23 13.16 -17.88 46.50
CA SER A 23 12.04 -18.65 45.97
C SER A 23 10.82 -18.45 46.87
N GLN A 24 10.01 -17.41 46.65
CA GLN A 24 8.58 -17.41 46.97
C GLN A 24 7.81 -16.41 46.06
N ASN A 25 6.88 -16.97 45.28
CA ASN A 25 5.66 -16.36 44.72
C ASN A 25 5.77 -15.07 43.89
N ASN A 26 5.61 -15.22 42.56
CA ASN A 26 4.57 -14.48 41.84
C ASN A 26 4.19 -15.17 40.52
N GLN A 27 3.39 -16.23 40.63
CA GLN A 27 2.45 -16.58 39.56
C GLN A 27 1.29 -15.58 39.61
N GLN A 28 1.52 -14.37 39.13
CA GLN A 28 0.50 -13.36 38.78
C GLN A 28 1.20 -12.16 38.15
N ALA A 29 1.54 -12.29 36.87
CA ALA A 29 1.92 -11.17 36.03
C ALA A 29 1.34 -11.41 34.62
N ASN A 30 0.03 -11.62 34.53
CA ASN A 30 -0.69 -11.77 33.27
C ASN A 30 -2.08 -11.13 33.30
N ASP A 31 -2.24 -10.01 34.02
CA ASP A 31 -3.42 -9.15 33.90
C ASP A 31 -2.99 -7.68 33.89
N LEU A 32 -2.23 -7.30 32.86
CA LEU A 32 -2.22 -5.91 32.43
C LEU A 32 -3.56 -5.68 31.72
N PRO A 33 -4.37 -4.68 32.14
CA PRO A 33 -5.63 -4.40 31.45
C PRO A 33 -5.32 -4.06 29.99
N GLN A 34 -5.75 -4.92 29.06
CA GLN A 34 -5.73 -4.59 27.64
C GLN A 34 -6.64 -3.38 27.44
N ASN A 35 -6.04 -2.25 27.08
CA ASN A 35 -6.80 -1.06 26.74
C ASN A 35 -7.42 -1.30 25.36
N ASP A 36 -8.66 -1.79 25.33
CA ASP A 36 -9.48 -2.04 24.12
C ASP A 36 -9.71 -0.79 23.23
N ASN A 37 -9.07 0.34 23.55
CA ASN A 37 -9.15 1.61 22.82
C ASN A 37 -7.88 1.92 22.02
N GLU A 38 -7.01 0.96 21.74
CA GLU A 38 -5.93 1.20 20.79
C GLU A 38 -6.53 1.39 19.38
N ARG A 39 -6.55 2.64 18.90
CA ARG A 39 -7.03 2.94 17.54
C ARG A 39 -6.08 2.30 16.55
N VAL A 40 -6.48 1.14 16.01
CA VAL A 40 -5.77 0.51 14.89
C VAL A 40 -6.03 1.36 13.65
N PHE A 41 -5.04 2.14 13.24
CA PHE A 41 -5.08 2.84 11.97
C PHE A 41 -4.80 1.84 10.86
N GLU A 42 -5.73 1.71 9.91
CA GLU A 42 -5.50 0.89 8.73
C GLU A 42 -4.37 1.47 7.89
N LYS A 43 -3.53 0.59 7.35
CA LYS A 43 -2.40 0.96 6.50
C LYS A 43 -2.88 1.83 5.34
N ASN A 44 -2.12 2.87 5.02
CA ASN A 44 -2.31 3.69 3.82
C ASN A 44 -0.96 3.87 3.10
N VAL A 45 -1.01 4.33 1.84
CA VAL A 45 0.18 4.65 1.04
C VAL A 45 0.17 6.14 0.74
N CYS A 46 1.16 6.87 1.27
CA CYS A 46 1.33 8.30 1.07
C CYS A 46 2.47 8.57 0.08
N ILE A 47 2.23 9.44 -0.90
CA ILE A 47 3.20 9.84 -1.92
C ILE A 47 3.28 11.37 -1.94
N TYR A 48 4.50 11.89 -1.79
CA TYR A 48 4.75 13.31 -1.59
C TYR A 48 5.55 13.90 -2.76
N GLY A 49 4.96 14.87 -3.46
CA GLY A 49 5.63 15.69 -4.47
C GLY A 49 5.95 17.10 -3.95
N SER A 50 6.61 17.92 -4.76
CA SER A 50 6.95 19.29 -4.34
C SER A 50 5.72 20.20 -4.17
N SER A 51 4.72 20.06 -5.06
CA SER A 51 3.54 20.93 -5.17
C SER A 51 2.21 20.23 -4.87
N SER A 52 2.25 18.92 -4.59
CA SER A 52 1.06 18.08 -4.41
C SER A 52 1.43 16.78 -3.70
N ALA A 53 0.47 16.19 -3.00
CA ALA A 53 0.58 14.88 -2.36
C ALA A 53 -0.66 14.04 -2.63
N LEU A 54 -0.48 12.73 -2.59
CA LEU A 54 -1.55 11.74 -2.68
C LEU A 54 -1.49 10.81 -1.47
N THR A 55 -2.65 10.43 -0.96
CA THR A 55 -2.80 9.33 -0.01
C THR A 55 -3.80 8.34 -0.57
N VAL A 56 -3.42 7.07 -0.62
CA VAL A 56 -4.31 5.98 -1.02
C VAL A 56 -4.72 5.22 0.24
N VAL A 57 -6.02 5.25 0.53
CA VAL A 57 -6.64 4.59 1.68
C VAL A 57 -7.61 3.52 1.20
N THR A 58 -7.83 2.49 2.01
CA THR A 58 -8.87 1.51 1.69
C THR A 58 -10.22 2.02 2.19
N THR A 59 -11.25 1.71 1.42
CA THR A 59 -12.63 2.02 1.74
C THR A 59 -13.51 0.84 1.32
N LYS A 60 -14.75 0.85 1.77
CA LYS A 60 -15.76 -0.09 1.32
C LYS A 60 -16.82 0.64 0.51
N THR A 61 -17.35 -0.01 -0.52
CA THR A 61 -18.57 0.45 -1.19
C THR A 61 -19.74 0.41 -0.20
N LYS A 62 -20.64 1.39 -0.27
CA LYS A 62 -21.77 1.48 0.68
C LYS A 62 -22.74 0.32 0.55
N THR A 63 -22.99 -0.15 -0.67
CA THR A 63 -24.06 -1.11 -0.98
C THR A 63 -23.73 -2.53 -0.57
N ASP A 64 -22.55 -3.02 -0.93
CA ASP A 64 -22.15 -4.44 -0.80
C ASP A 64 -20.88 -4.63 0.03
N GLN A 65 -20.40 -3.58 0.70
CA GLN A 65 -19.21 -3.63 1.55
C GLN A 65 -17.94 -4.11 0.83
N TYR A 66 -17.89 -3.98 -0.49
CA TYR A 66 -16.77 -4.38 -1.33
C TYR A 66 -15.54 -3.52 -1.02
N HIS A 67 -14.42 -4.15 -0.70
CA HIS A 67 -13.15 -3.48 -0.43
C HIS A 67 -12.61 -2.83 -1.71
N THR A 68 -12.36 -1.53 -1.64
CA THR A 68 -11.81 -0.70 -2.72
C THR A 68 -10.81 0.31 -2.18
N LEU A 69 -10.28 1.15 -3.07
CA LEU A 69 -9.31 2.19 -2.78
C LEU A 69 -9.93 3.56 -3.01
N THR A 70 -9.62 4.49 -2.11
CA THR A 70 -9.88 5.91 -2.27
C THR A 70 -8.56 6.65 -2.37
N ILE A 71 -8.45 7.49 -3.40
CA ILE A 71 -7.34 8.39 -3.62
C ILE A 71 -7.74 9.76 -3.10
N GLU A 72 -6.93 10.26 -2.19
CA GLU A 72 -7.03 11.61 -1.64
C GLU A 72 -5.85 12.44 -2.13
N GLY A 73 -6.11 13.54 -2.82
CA GLY A 73 -5.07 14.41 -3.37
C GLY A 73 -5.14 15.82 -2.83
N ALA A 74 -4.02 16.35 -2.35
CA ALA A 74 -3.93 17.70 -1.84
C ALA A 74 -2.80 18.47 -2.53
N ARG A 75 -3.03 19.76 -2.81
CA ARG A 75 -1.98 20.66 -3.30
C ARG A 75 -1.15 21.19 -2.14
N SER A 76 0.07 21.63 -2.42
CA SER A 76 0.87 22.36 -1.45
C SER A 76 0.21 23.69 -1.08
N LEU A 77 0.41 24.14 0.16
CA LEU A 77 0.15 25.49 0.60
C LEU A 77 0.96 26.48 -0.26
N GLU A 78 0.36 27.62 -0.53
CA GLU A 78 1.02 28.72 -1.23
C GLU A 78 2.28 29.14 -0.46
N ASN A 79 3.39 29.33 -1.18
CA ASN A 79 4.70 29.69 -0.63
C ASN A 79 5.27 28.72 0.42
N LYS A 80 4.71 27.51 0.56
CA LYS A 80 5.19 26.46 1.50
C LYS A 80 5.23 25.10 0.80
N PRO A 81 6.28 24.82 0.00
CA PRO A 81 6.47 23.51 -0.63
C PRO A 81 6.44 22.40 0.42
N ARG A 82 5.88 21.23 0.05
CA ARG A 82 5.76 20.05 0.93
C ARG A 82 4.90 20.20 2.19
N TYR A 83 4.15 21.29 2.34
CA TYR A 83 3.04 21.39 3.29
C TYR A 83 1.75 21.39 2.50
N TYR A 84 0.79 20.52 2.79
CA TYR A 84 -0.36 20.30 1.89
C TYR A 84 -1.70 20.72 2.50
N GLN A 85 -2.58 21.27 1.65
CA GLN A 85 -3.93 21.72 2.00
C GLN A 85 -4.91 20.53 2.08
N TRP A 86 -4.72 19.64 3.06
CA TRP A 86 -5.58 18.46 3.23
C TRP A 86 -7.07 18.79 3.45
N ASN A 87 -7.37 19.96 4.00
CA ASN A 87 -8.76 20.42 4.18
C ASN A 87 -9.46 20.73 2.84
N ASP A 88 -8.70 20.98 1.76
CA ASP A 88 -9.23 21.21 0.41
C ASP A 88 -8.84 20.08 -0.57
N LYS A 89 -8.66 18.86 -0.06
CA LYS A 89 -8.30 17.72 -0.89
C LYS A 89 -9.38 17.36 -1.92
N ILE A 90 -8.97 16.73 -3.01
CA ILE A 90 -9.83 16.02 -3.94
C ILE A 90 -9.91 14.57 -3.47
N ILE A 91 -11.12 14.01 -3.39
CA ILE A 91 -11.36 12.61 -2.98
C ILE A 91 -12.08 11.88 -4.12
N LEU A 92 -11.50 10.76 -4.55
CA LEU A 92 -12.05 9.87 -5.58
C LEU A 92 -11.89 8.41 -5.13
N GLN A 93 -13.02 7.70 -5.03
CA GLN A 93 -13.05 6.26 -4.76
C GLN A 93 -13.11 5.50 -6.08
N LEU A 94 -12.21 4.52 -6.27
CA LEU A 94 -12.23 3.64 -7.42
C LEU A 94 -13.47 2.72 -7.37
N THR A 95 -14.03 2.45 -8.54
CA THR A 95 -15.09 1.46 -8.69
C THR A 95 -14.53 0.04 -8.73
N ARG A 96 -15.39 -0.96 -8.46
CA ARG A 96 -15.06 -2.39 -8.53
C ARG A 96 -14.37 -2.77 -9.85
N SER A 97 -14.82 -2.18 -10.96
CA SER A 97 -14.29 -2.43 -12.30
C SER A 97 -12.98 -1.70 -12.60
N GLU A 98 -12.60 -0.68 -11.84
CA GLU A 98 -11.41 0.14 -12.11
C GLU A 98 -10.16 -0.37 -11.38
N ILE A 99 -10.31 -0.99 -10.21
CA ILE A 99 -9.18 -1.53 -9.43
C ILE A 99 -8.28 -2.45 -10.29
N PRO A 100 -8.82 -3.39 -11.11
CA PRO A 100 -7.98 -4.21 -11.98
C PRO A 100 -7.13 -3.43 -12.98
N TYR A 101 -7.64 -2.32 -13.52
CA TYR A 101 -6.89 -1.44 -14.43
C TYR A 101 -5.82 -0.66 -13.68
N PHE A 102 -6.14 -0.20 -12.48
CA PHE A 102 -5.19 0.48 -11.62
C PHE A 102 -4.01 -0.44 -11.26
N ILE A 103 -4.29 -1.67 -10.81
CA ILE A 103 -3.28 -2.71 -10.59
C ILE A 103 -2.52 -2.98 -11.89
N GLY A 104 -3.23 -3.15 -13.01
CA GLY A 104 -2.64 -3.42 -14.32
C GLY A 104 -1.62 -2.37 -14.77
N VAL A 105 -1.85 -1.09 -14.47
CA VAL A 105 -0.85 -0.05 -14.74
C VAL A 105 0.35 -0.21 -13.82
N LEU A 106 0.12 -0.31 -12.51
CA LEU A 106 1.19 -0.36 -11.50
C LEU A 106 2.14 -1.55 -11.69
N VAL A 107 1.62 -2.70 -12.11
CA VAL A 107 2.41 -3.93 -12.37
C VAL A 107 2.89 -4.05 -13.82
N GLY A 108 2.68 -3.01 -14.65
CA GLY A 108 3.22 -2.95 -16.01
C GLY A 108 2.50 -3.77 -17.07
N MET A 109 1.25 -4.19 -16.84
CA MET A 109 0.44 -4.90 -17.85
C MET A 109 -0.13 -3.94 -18.92
N ILE A 110 -0.42 -2.70 -18.53
CA ILE A 110 -0.85 -1.61 -19.42
C ILE A 110 -0.10 -0.34 -19.05
N SER A 111 0.13 0.57 -19.99
CA SER A 111 0.93 1.78 -19.73
C SER A 111 0.13 2.91 -19.08
N LYS A 112 -1.20 2.93 -19.24
CA LYS A 112 -2.07 4.02 -18.79
C LYS A 112 -3.47 3.50 -18.43
N ALA A 113 -4.09 4.11 -17.42
CA ALA A 113 -5.52 4.01 -17.13
C ALA A 113 -6.10 5.39 -16.82
N GLU A 114 -7.38 5.57 -17.15
CA GLU A 114 -8.12 6.81 -16.92
C GLU A 114 -9.54 6.50 -16.45
N PHE A 115 -9.95 7.13 -15.35
CA PHE A 115 -11.23 6.93 -14.69
C PHE A 115 -11.94 8.28 -14.61
N ASN A 116 -13.13 8.38 -15.20
CA ASN A 116 -13.81 9.64 -15.44
C ASN A 116 -15.22 9.62 -14.84
N ASN A 117 -15.82 10.80 -14.70
CA ASN A 117 -17.22 10.96 -14.28
C ASN A 117 -17.50 10.50 -12.83
N HIS A 118 -16.54 10.63 -11.93
CA HIS A 118 -16.71 10.31 -10.50
C HIS A 118 -17.41 11.43 -9.71
N GLY A 119 -17.94 11.06 -8.55
CA GLY A 119 -18.61 11.96 -7.62
C GLY A 119 -20.05 12.30 -8.04
N ALA A 120 -20.81 12.90 -7.13
CA ALA A 120 -22.23 13.23 -7.37
C ALA A 120 -22.43 14.16 -8.57
N LYS A 121 -21.47 15.08 -8.82
CA LYS A 121 -21.48 16.01 -9.95
C LYS A 121 -20.86 15.44 -11.23
N LYS A 122 -20.37 14.19 -11.21
CA LYS A 122 -19.64 13.54 -12.33
C LYS A 122 -18.49 14.39 -12.89
N ASN A 123 -17.84 15.18 -12.04
CA ASN A 123 -16.84 16.16 -12.43
C ASN A 123 -15.43 15.83 -11.91
N LYS A 124 -15.23 14.58 -11.45
CA LYS A 124 -13.94 14.10 -10.96
C LYS A 124 -13.37 13.04 -11.87
N SER A 125 -12.06 13.08 -12.04
CA SER A 125 -11.33 12.11 -12.84
C SER A 125 -9.97 11.77 -12.23
N MET A 126 -9.45 10.60 -12.57
CA MET A 126 -8.10 10.16 -12.25
C MET A 126 -7.43 9.59 -13.49
N LYS A 127 -6.15 9.90 -13.66
CA LYS A 127 -5.27 9.28 -14.66
C LYS A 127 -4.01 8.78 -13.97
N ILE A 128 -3.55 7.59 -14.33
CA ILE A 128 -2.23 7.06 -14.00
C ILE A 128 -1.54 6.58 -15.28
N GLU A 129 -0.26 6.90 -15.43
CA GLU A 129 0.52 6.54 -16.60
C GLU A 129 1.98 6.25 -16.23
N PHE A 130 2.56 5.20 -16.81
CA PHE A 130 3.99 4.94 -16.75
C PHE A 130 4.72 5.76 -17.81
N GLN A 131 5.69 6.59 -17.38
CA GLN A 131 6.44 7.52 -18.24
C GLN A 131 7.90 7.05 -18.46
N GLY A 132 8.14 5.74 -18.43
CA GLY A 132 9.44 5.12 -18.72
C GLY A 132 10.30 4.87 -17.49
N ASN A 133 10.45 5.83 -16.57
CA ASN A 133 11.24 5.65 -15.34
C ASN A 133 10.48 5.94 -14.03
N LYS A 134 9.22 6.35 -14.14
CA LYS A 134 8.33 6.69 -13.03
C LYS A 134 6.89 6.63 -13.50
N PHE A 135 5.96 6.60 -12.55
CA PHE A 135 4.56 6.84 -12.86
C PHE A 135 4.20 8.30 -12.64
N PHE A 136 3.15 8.75 -13.30
CA PHE A 136 2.54 10.04 -13.04
C PHE A 136 1.05 9.82 -12.79
N MET A 137 0.58 10.24 -11.61
CA MET A 137 -0.83 10.20 -11.26
C MET A 137 -1.38 11.62 -11.19
N ASN A 138 -2.54 11.83 -11.79
CA ASN A 138 -3.26 13.08 -11.81
C ASN A 138 -4.72 12.87 -11.40
N ILE A 139 -5.21 13.67 -10.46
CA ILE A 139 -6.61 13.69 -10.02
C ILE A 139 -7.18 15.11 -10.19
N THR A 140 -8.39 15.19 -10.73
CA THR A 140 -9.07 16.46 -11.04
C THR A 140 -10.48 16.49 -10.45
N GLU A 141 -10.95 17.70 -10.17
CA GLU A 141 -12.33 18.00 -9.78
C GLU A 141 -12.71 19.35 -10.39
N GLY A 142 -13.86 19.43 -11.07
CA GLY A 142 -14.33 20.68 -11.66
C GLY A 142 -14.43 21.81 -10.62
N GLY A 143 -13.78 22.94 -10.90
CA GLY A 143 -13.69 24.08 -9.98
C GLY A 143 -12.46 24.06 -9.05
N LYS A 144 -11.65 22.99 -9.06
CA LYS A 144 -10.39 22.91 -8.31
C LYS A 144 -9.19 22.82 -9.26
N LYS A 145 -8.02 23.24 -8.78
CA LYS A 145 -6.75 22.99 -9.49
C LYS A 145 -6.42 21.49 -9.42
N ALA A 146 -5.94 20.94 -10.53
CA ALA A 146 -5.51 19.54 -10.59
C ALA A 146 -4.42 19.24 -9.55
N VAL A 147 -4.44 18.02 -9.01
CA VAL A 147 -3.40 17.48 -8.13
C VAL A 147 -2.65 16.41 -8.92
N ALA A 148 -1.37 16.64 -9.16
CA ALA A 148 -0.57 15.76 -9.98
C ALA A 148 0.76 15.44 -9.29
N VAL A 149 1.09 14.15 -9.19
CA VAL A 149 2.22 13.66 -8.39
C VAL A 149 3.02 12.64 -9.20
N PRO A 150 4.34 12.84 -9.38
CA PRO A 150 5.21 11.78 -9.86
C PRO A 150 5.38 10.72 -8.76
N ILE A 151 5.35 9.46 -9.16
CA ILE A 151 5.45 8.31 -8.26
C ILE A 151 6.71 7.54 -8.65
N SER A 152 7.64 7.41 -7.69
CA SER A 152 8.86 6.63 -7.86
C SER A 152 8.55 5.14 -8.08
N LEU A 153 9.52 4.37 -8.57
CA LEU A 153 9.31 2.92 -8.70
C LEU A 153 9.12 2.24 -7.33
N ASP A 154 9.77 2.73 -6.28
CA ASP A 154 9.65 2.20 -4.91
C ASP A 154 8.25 2.46 -4.32
N ASP A 155 7.73 3.68 -4.52
CA ASP A 155 6.37 4.03 -4.12
C ASP A 155 5.34 3.25 -4.95
N ALA A 156 5.60 3.07 -6.26
CA ALA A 156 4.73 2.30 -7.14
C ALA A 156 4.69 0.82 -6.75
N LEU A 157 5.82 0.23 -6.34
CA LEU A 157 5.87 -1.14 -5.81
C LEU A 157 5.03 -1.25 -4.53
N SER A 158 5.21 -0.33 -3.58
CA SER A 158 4.42 -0.29 -2.34
C SER A 158 2.93 -0.15 -2.61
N LEU A 159 2.57 0.73 -3.54
CA LEU A 159 1.20 0.96 -3.98
C LEU A 159 0.62 -0.26 -4.72
N SER A 160 1.43 -0.98 -5.50
CA SER A 160 1.03 -2.22 -6.18
C SER A 160 0.64 -3.29 -5.17
N LEU A 161 1.51 -3.54 -4.19
CA LEU A 161 1.28 -4.54 -3.14
C LEU A 161 0.04 -4.19 -2.33
N TYR A 162 -0.12 -2.91 -1.98
CA TYR A 162 -1.29 -2.43 -1.25
C TYR A 162 -2.58 -2.60 -2.08
N ALA A 163 -2.57 -2.24 -3.36
CA ALA A 163 -3.74 -2.37 -4.22
C ALA A 163 -4.14 -3.84 -4.43
N ILE A 164 -3.15 -4.74 -4.58
CA ILE A 164 -3.39 -6.18 -4.68
C ILE A 164 -3.99 -6.70 -3.37
N ASP A 165 -3.41 -6.38 -2.20
CA ASP A 165 -3.95 -6.79 -0.89
C ASP A 165 -5.42 -6.40 -0.74
N ILE A 166 -5.75 -5.13 -0.96
CA ILE A 166 -7.14 -4.65 -0.83
C ILE A 166 -8.07 -5.33 -1.83
N TYR A 167 -7.64 -5.54 -3.08
CA TYR A 167 -8.45 -6.24 -4.07
C TYR A 167 -8.71 -7.70 -3.67
N MET A 168 -7.68 -8.39 -3.16
CA MET A 168 -7.73 -9.79 -2.72
C MET A 168 -8.65 -10.02 -1.52
N ARG A 169 -8.87 -9.02 -0.66
CA ARG A 169 -9.84 -9.13 0.46
C ARG A 169 -11.27 -9.41 0.01
N ASN A 170 -11.59 -9.18 -1.27
CA ASN A 170 -12.88 -9.55 -1.85
C ASN A 170 -12.94 -11.01 -2.35
N TYR A 171 -11.84 -11.76 -2.30
CA TYR A 171 -11.69 -13.09 -2.87
C TYR A 171 -10.89 -14.03 -1.95
N SER A 172 -11.54 -14.58 -0.92
CA SER A 172 -10.90 -15.36 0.14
C SER A 172 -10.19 -16.65 -0.32
N ASN A 173 -10.55 -17.18 -1.49
CA ASN A 173 -10.12 -18.51 -1.95
C ASN A 173 -9.21 -18.45 -3.19
N LEU A 174 -8.79 -17.25 -3.61
CA LEU A 174 -7.90 -17.08 -4.76
C LEU A 174 -6.49 -16.76 -4.28
N SER A 175 -5.49 -17.23 -5.02
CA SER A 175 -4.11 -16.80 -4.81
C SER A 175 -3.84 -15.50 -5.60
N PRO A 176 -2.92 -14.64 -5.13
CA PRO A 176 -2.52 -13.43 -5.87
C PRO A 176 -2.07 -13.73 -7.30
N GLU A 177 -1.40 -14.86 -7.54
CA GLU A 177 -0.92 -15.28 -8.86
C GLU A 177 -2.08 -15.54 -9.83
N ILE A 178 -3.14 -16.22 -9.37
CA ILE A 178 -4.34 -16.47 -10.19
C ILE A 178 -5.00 -15.13 -10.52
N VAL A 179 -5.12 -14.23 -9.54
CA VAL A 179 -5.74 -12.92 -9.75
C VAL A 179 -4.95 -12.07 -10.74
N LEU A 180 -3.62 -11.95 -10.59
CA LEU A 180 -2.77 -11.23 -11.54
C LEU A 180 -2.83 -11.84 -12.94
N LYS A 181 -2.86 -13.18 -13.06
CA LYS A 181 -3.03 -13.87 -14.33
C LYS A 181 -4.37 -13.54 -15.00
N LEU A 182 -5.47 -13.49 -14.23
CA LEU A 182 -6.79 -13.13 -14.74
C LEU A 182 -6.87 -11.67 -15.17
N ILE A 183 -6.28 -10.75 -14.39
CA ILE A 183 -6.19 -9.32 -14.75
C ILE A 183 -5.41 -9.20 -16.06
N SER A 184 -4.20 -9.76 -16.15
CA SER A 184 -3.37 -9.73 -17.35
C SER A 184 -4.11 -10.24 -18.59
N LYS A 185 -4.75 -11.42 -18.48
CA LYS A 185 -5.54 -12.02 -19.57
C LYS A 185 -6.74 -11.17 -19.99
N THR A 186 -7.35 -10.45 -19.05
CA THR A 186 -8.50 -9.59 -19.32
C THR A 186 -8.09 -8.29 -19.99
N LEU A 187 -6.99 -7.68 -19.52
CA LEU A 187 -6.48 -6.41 -20.04
C LEU A 187 -5.86 -6.58 -21.43
N SER A 188 -5.14 -7.68 -21.69
CA SER A 188 -4.53 -7.93 -23.01
C SER A 188 -5.55 -8.03 -24.15
N LYS A 189 -6.76 -8.52 -23.87
CA LYS A 189 -7.86 -8.56 -24.86
C LYS A 189 -8.39 -7.18 -25.25
N LYS A 190 -8.25 -6.18 -24.37
CA LYS A 190 -8.73 -4.81 -24.62
C LYS A 190 -7.70 -3.91 -25.31
N VAL A 191 -6.42 -4.27 -25.29
CA VAL A 191 -5.35 -3.54 -26.01
C VAL A 191 -5.44 -3.76 -27.53
N VAL A 192 -6.25 -4.70 -28.01
CA VAL A 192 -6.55 -4.86 -29.44
C VAL A 192 -7.71 -3.96 -29.84
N LYS A 193 -7.37 -2.72 -30.24
CA LYS A 193 -8.00 -1.93 -31.32
C LYS A 193 -7.30 -0.56 -31.41
N SER A 194 -6.26 -0.52 -32.24
CA SER A 194 -5.78 0.68 -32.94
C SER A 194 -6.78 1.08 -34.03
#